data_AF-A0A820SXZ0-F1
#
_entry.id   AF-A0A820SXZ0-F1
#
_cell.length_a   1.000
_cell.length_b   1.000
_cell.length_c   1.000
_cell.angle_alpha   90.00
_cell.angle_beta   90.00
_cell.angle_gamma   90.00
#
_symmetry.space_group_name_H-M   'P 1'
#
loop_
_entity.id
_entity.type
_entity.pdbx_description
1 polymer ?
#
loop_
_entity_poly.entity_id
_entity_poly.type
_entity_poly.pdbx_seq_one_letter_code
_entity_poly.pdbx_strand_id
1 'polypeptide(L)'
;MFDNIASLNFTHYDKLLISIEKQQNEQIDKQIHLNNQENSIYATAMISLEKEEMNLLNSVECTHQFDKIIKHNQRSAMKTYVKQLNSQIEEIAIEIRIFLKLNEYNKFEIVLTIDVHTRDTVDILIRDGINKSHDFSWQCQLRVYWISKEDNLFLEQCNGKFYYGYEYMGLNDRLVITLLTDRIYLTVTQALPIFLGCVPAEPAGTGKTEINAQIS
;
A
#
# COMPACT_ATOMS: atom_id res chain seq x y z
N MET A 1 -9.93 -8.50 28.69
CA MET A 1 -8.99 -9.62 28.43
C MET A 1 -8.09 -9.30 27.23
N PHE A 2 -7.54 -8.09 27.14
CA PHE A 2 -6.64 -7.68 26.05
C PHE A 2 -5.60 -6.66 26.55
N ASP A 3 -4.74 -7.10 27.47
CA ASP A 3 -3.57 -6.33 27.93
C ASP A 3 -2.25 -6.91 27.39
N ASN A 4 -2.27 -7.61 26.25
CA ASN A 4 -1.09 -8.37 25.78
C ASN A 4 -0.74 -8.18 24.30
N ILE A 5 -0.99 -6.99 23.74
CA ILE A 5 -0.47 -6.61 22.41
C ILE A 5 0.87 -5.86 22.53
N ALA A 6 1.28 -5.49 23.75
CA ALA A 6 2.54 -4.83 24.04
C ALA A 6 3.58 -5.84 24.55
N SER A 7 4.24 -6.57 23.64
CA SER A 7 5.58 -7.18 23.77
C SER A 7 5.69 -8.52 23.04
N LEU A 8 5.69 -8.54 21.71
CA LEU A 8 6.20 -9.72 20.99
C LEU A 8 7.00 -9.32 19.75
N ASN A 9 8.30 -9.20 20.00
CA ASN A 9 9.42 -9.64 19.18
C ASN A 9 9.53 -9.12 17.74
N PHE A 10 10.43 -8.12 17.62
CA PHE A 10 11.13 -7.67 16.41
C PHE A 10 11.58 -8.81 15.45
N THR A 11 11.81 -10.04 15.93
CA THR A 11 12.34 -11.16 15.13
C THR A 11 11.37 -11.79 14.13
N HIS A 12 10.08 -11.44 14.14
CA HIS A 12 9.08 -12.00 13.22
C HIS A 12 8.76 -11.09 12.02
N TYR A 13 8.83 -9.77 12.21
CA TYR A 13 8.77 -8.77 11.13
C TYR A 13 9.96 -8.92 10.18
N ASP A 14 11.14 -9.15 10.76
CA ASP A 14 12.35 -9.45 10.00
C ASP A 14 12.16 -10.68 9.11
N LYS A 15 11.41 -11.71 9.50
CA LYS A 15 11.24 -12.90 8.64
C LYS A 15 10.35 -12.66 7.44
N LEU A 16 9.37 -11.75 7.54
CA LEU A 16 8.47 -11.42 6.43
C LEU A 16 9.16 -10.49 5.45
N LEU A 17 9.83 -9.46 5.98
CA LEU A 17 10.73 -8.61 5.20
C LEU A 17 11.86 -9.44 4.58
N ILE A 18 12.53 -10.34 5.32
CA ILE A 18 13.58 -11.23 4.80
C ILE A 18 13.01 -12.25 3.81
N SER A 19 11.79 -12.78 3.96
CA SER A 19 11.24 -13.74 2.99
C SER A 19 10.92 -13.05 1.66
N ILE A 20 10.32 -11.86 1.74
CA ILE A 20 10.01 -11.01 0.59
C ILE A 20 11.32 -10.48 -0.02
N GLU A 21 12.23 -9.91 0.78
CA GLU A 21 13.58 -9.46 0.38
C GLU A 21 14.44 -10.60 -0.14
N LYS A 22 14.32 -11.85 0.33
CA LYS A 22 15.13 -12.98 -0.15
C LYS A 22 14.61 -13.52 -1.47
N GLN A 23 13.29 -13.58 -1.66
CA GLN A 23 12.71 -13.86 -2.98
C GLN A 23 13.01 -12.72 -3.97
N GLN A 24 12.93 -11.47 -3.53
CA GLN A 24 13.32 -10.28 -4.29
C GLN A 24 14.80 -10.26 -4.62
N ASN A 25 15.71 -10.48 -3.66
CA ASN A 25 17.16 -10.46 -3.86
C ASN A 25 17.61 -11.61 -4.78
N GLU A 26 16.98 -12.79 -4.72
CA GLU A 26 17.26 -13.85 -5.71
C GLU A 26 16.78 -13.50 -7.13
N GLN A 27 15.77 -12.64 -7.29
CA GLN A 27 15.30 -12.13 -8.59
C GLN A 27 16.13 -10.93 -9.06
N ILE A 28 16.48 -10.04 -8.13
CA ILE A 28 17.29 -8.83 -8.30
C ILE A 28 18.74 -9.23 -8.63
N ASP A 29 19.37 -10.17 -7.93
CA ASP A 29 20.73 -10.65 -8.25
C ASP A 29 20.79 -11.28 -9.66
N LYS A 30 19.71 -11.94 -10.09
CA LYS A 30 19.58 -12.46 -11.46
C LYS A 30 19.42 -11.36 -12.52
N GLN A 31 18.89 -10.19 -12.16
CA GLN A 31 18.71 -9.04 -13.08
C GLN A 31 19.83 -7.99 -13.00
N ILE A 32 20.43 -7.76 -11.83
CA ILE A 32 21.59 -6.87 -11.61
C ILE A 32 22.82 -7.42 -12.34
N HIS A 33 22.99 -8.74 -12.40
CA HIS A 33 24.03 -9.34 -13.25
C HIS A 33 23.83 -9.08 -14.76
N LEU A 34 22.63 -8.63 -15.18
CA LEU A 34 22.33 -8.25 -16.56
C LEU A 34 22.31 -6.72 -16.80
N ASN A 35 21.97 -5.90 -15.81
CA ASN A 35 21.84 -4.44 -15.97
C ASN A 35 22.77 -3.67 -15.03
N ASN A 36 24.01 -3.48 -15.48
CA ASN A 36 24.95 -2.51 -14.91
C ASN A 36 24.60 -1.07 -15.36
N GLN A 37 23.46 -0.53 -14.92
CA GLN A 37 23.18 0.90 -15.07
C GLN A 37 22.86 1.51 -13.70
N GLU A 38 23.33 2.74 -13.51
CA GLU A 38 23.20 3.60 -12.31
C GLU A 38 21.74 4.02 -12.05
N ASN A 39 20.81 3.07 -12.08
CA ASN A 39 19.42 3.33 -11.74
C ASN A 39 19.29 3.39 -10.23
N SER A 40 18.43 4.29 -9.75
CA SER A 40 18.25 4.44 -8.32
C SER A 40 17.66 3.18 -7.68
N ILE A 41 18.04 2.93 -6.42
CA ILE A 41 17.79 1.68 -5.68
C ILE A 41 16.28 1.43 -5.56
N TYR A 42 15.50 2.49 -5.32
CA TYR A 42 14.07 2.38 -5.17
C TYR A 42 13.41 2.05 -6.52
N ALA A 43 13.69 2.80 -7.58
CA ALA A 43 13.19 2.49 -8.93
C ALA A 43 13.50 1.04 -9.37
N THR A 44 14.70 0.55 -9.07
CA THR A 44 15.12 -0.84 -9.37
C THR A 44 14.34 -1.86 -8.56
N ALA A 45 14.09 -1.60 -7.27
CA ALA A 45 13.26 -2.45 -6.42
C ALA A 45 11.80 -2.47 -6.90
N MET A 46 11.24 -1.33 -7.31
CA MET A 46 9.86 -1.24 -7.80
C MET A 46 9.65 -1.99 -9.12
N ILE A 47 10.62 -1.97 -10.05
CA ILE A 47 10.56 -2.76 -11.29
C ILE A 47 10.52 -4.26 -10.99
N SER A 48 11.22 -4.69 -9.94
CA SER A 48 11.39 -6.09 -9.57
C SER A 48 10.13 -6.68 -8.91
N LEU A 49 9.28 -5.83 -8.36
CA LEU A 49 8.08 -6.20 -7.65
C LEU A 49 6.85 -6.38 -8.56
N GLU A 50 5.90 -7.19 -8.12
CA GLU A 50 4.58 -7.29 -8.72
C GLU A 50 3.61 -6.22 -8.20
N LYS A 51 2.61 -5.88 -9.01
CA LYS A 51 1.67 -4.77 -8.76
C LYS A 51 0.96 -4.86 -7.40
N GLU A 52 0.58 -6.06 -6.98
CA GLU A 52 -0.11 -6.30 -5.71
C GLU A 52 0.83 -6.05 -4.53
N GLU A 53 2.07 -6.52 -4.64
CA GLU A 53 3.12 -6.34 -3.64
C GLU A 53 3.41 -4.86 -3.40
N MET A 54 3.37 -4.01 -4.45
CA MET A 54 3.52 -2.55 -4.34
C MET A 54 2.51 -1.92 -3.39
N ASN A 55 1.23 -2.29 -3.56
CA ASN A 55 0.15 -1.72 -2.77
C ASN A 55 0.22 -2.18 -1.32
N LEU A 56 0.51 -3.46 -1.12
CA LEU A 56 0.67 -4.03 0.20
C LEU A 56 1.85 -3.36 0.92
N LEU A 57 2.99 -3.17 0.25
CA LEU A 57 4.18 -2.55 0.82
C LEU A 57 3.91 -1.13 1.31
N ASN A 58 3.29 -0.29 0.49
CA ASN A 58 2.97 1.10 0.87
C ASN A 58 1.97 1.19 2.03
N SER A 59 0.93 0.34 2.03
CA SER A 59 -0.03 0.28 3.15
C SER A 59 0.62 -0.21 4.45
N VAL A 60 1.49 -1.22 4.37
CA VAL A 60 2.26 -1.75 5.51
C VAL A 60 3.20 -0.67 6.05
N GLU A 61 3.93 0.02 5.19
CA GLU A 61 4.88 1.04 5.63
C GLU A 61 4.18 2.24 6.26
N CYS A 62 3.09 2.73 5.67
CA CYS A 62 2.27 3.78 6.27
C CYS A 62 1.74 3.37 7.65
N THR A 63 1.27 2.13 7.80
CA THR A 63 0.82 1.56 9.07
C THR A 63 1.94 1.50 10.10
N HIS A 64 3.14 1.12 9.67
CA HIS A 64 4.32 1.08 10.53
C HIS A 64 4.73 2.48 11.03
N GLN A 65 4.71 3.50 10.16
CA GLN A 65 5.01 4.88 10.57
C GLN A 65 3.94 5.44 11.52
N PHE A 66 2.67 5.08 11.33
CA PHE A 66 1.59 5.46 12.25
C PHE A 66 1.73 4.78 13.62
N ASP A 67 2.13 3.51 13.64
CA ASP A 67 2.42 2.78 14.86
C ASP A 67 3.57 3.40 15.66
N LYS A 68 4.58 3.99 15.00
CA LYS A 68 5.64 4.77 15.70
C LYS A 68 5.08 6.00 16.42
N ILE A 69 4.06 6.65 15.87
CA ILE A 69 3.39 7.76 16.55
C ILE A 69 2.68 7.25 17.80
N ILE A 70 1.90 6.17 17.68
CA ILE A 70 1.06 5.69 18.79
C ILE A 70 1.90 5.01 19.89
N LYS A 71 2.78 4.09 19.52
CA LYS A 71 3.52 3.23 20.47
C LYS A 71 4.77 3.91 21.01
N HIS A 72 5.44 4.72 20.20
CA HIS A 72 6.73 5.32 20.55
C HIS A 72 6.65 6.86 20.72
N ASN A 73 5.45 7.45 20.61
CA ASN A 73 5.22 8.90 20.72
C ASN A 73 6.08 9.74 19.75
N GLN A 74 6.48 9.15 18.62
CA GLN A 74 7.35 9.79 17.62
C GLN A 74 6.54 10.66 16.66
N ARG A 75 6.13 11.85 17.10
CA ARG A 75 5.28 12.78 16.31
C ARG A 75 5.89 13.26 14.98
N SER A 76 7.21 13.12 14.82
CA SER A 76 7.90 13.46 13.57
C SER A 76 7.91 12.32 12.55
N ALA A 77 7.52 11.09 12.92
CA ALA A 77 7.63 9.91 12.05
C ALA A 77 6.90 10.13 10.71
N MET A 78 5.64 10.57 10.74
CA MET A 78 4.88 10.84 9.53
C MET A 78 5.43 12.03 8.72
N LYS A 79 5.97 13.05 9.38
CA LYS A 79 6.61 14.19 8.66
C LYS A 79 7.89 13.76 7.95
N THR A 80 8.66 12.86 8.54
CA THR A 80 9.83 12.26 7.89
C THR A 80 9.39 11.37 6.73
N TYR A 81 8.32 10.58 6.92
CA TYR A 81 7.79 9.70 5.89
C TYR A 81 7.31 10.47 4.65
N VAL A 82 6.59 11.59 4.81
CA VAL A 82 6.22 12.46 3.68
C VAL A 82 7.43 12.98 2.91
N LYS A 83 8.53 13.30 3.60
CA LYS A 83 9.77 13.71 2.92
C LYS A 83 10.38 12.56 2.12
N GLN A 84 10.33 11.35 2.65
CA GLN A 84 10.79 10.14 1.94
C GLN A 84 9.92 9.88 0.70
N LEU A 85 8.60 9.92 0.84
CA LEU A 85 7.65 9.76 -0.27
C LEU A 85 7.88 10.81 -1.36
N ASN A 86 8.08 12.08 -1.01
CA ASN A 86 8.37 13.10 -2.02
C ASN A 86 9.68 12.83 -2.78
N SER A 87 10.73 12.37 -2.08
CA SER A 87 11.99 12.00 -2.73
C SER A 87 11.81 10.79 -3.67
N GLN A 88 11.05 9.79 -3.27
CA GLN A 88 10.73 8.60 -4.05
C GLN A 88 9.91 8.94 -5.31
N ILE A 89 8.91 9.82 -5.15
CA ILE A 89 8.09 10.33 -6.26
C ILE A 89 8.96 11.10 -7.25
N GLU A 90 9.85 11.97 -6.78
CA GLU A 90 10.78 12.72 -7.65
C GLU A 90 11.70 11.80 -8.42
N GLU A 91 12.25 10.78 -7.77
CA GLU A 91 13.10 9.76 -8.38
C GLU A 91 12.37 9.01 -9.50
N ILE A 92 11.18 8.47 -9.21
CA ILE A 92 10.38 7.76 -10.23
C ILE A 92 9.96 8.70 -11.35
N ALA A 93 9.61 9.95 -11.04
CA ALA A 93 9.24 10.94 -12.05
C ALA A 93 10.40 11.31 -13.00
N ILE A 94 11.66 11.17 -12.56
CA ILE A 94 12.83 11.31 -13.42
C ILE A 94 13.01 10.05 -14.28
N GLU A 95 12.92 8.86 -13.69
CA GLU A 95 13.10 7.58 -14.37
C GLU A 95 12.05 7.35 -15.47
N ILE A 96 10.79 7.70 -15.23
CA ILE A 96 9.71 7.62 -16.25
C ILE A 96 10.03 8.45 -17.51
N ARG A 97 10.80 9.53 -17.40
CA ARG A 97 11.17 10.39 -18.54
C ARG A 97 12.25 9.76 -19.43
N ILE A 98 12.94 8.75 -18.92
CA ILE A 98 13.93 7.97 -19.68
C ILE A 98 13.18 6.96 -20.54
N PHE A 99 13.79 6.50 -21.63
CA PHE A 99 13.19 5.49 -22.50
C PHE A 99 13.08 4.14 -21.77
N LEU A 100 11.87 3.74 -21.40
CA LEU A 100 11.56 2.49 -20.72
C LEU A 100 10.77 1.54 -21.63
N LYS A 101 10.84 0.24 -21.36
CA LYS A 101 9.93 -0.73 -22.01
C LYS A 101 8.49 -0.48 -21.53
N LEU A 102 7.50 -0.84 -22.35
CA LEU A 102 6.07 -0.64 -22.04
C LEU A 102 5.68 -1.19 -20.65
N ASN A 103 6.16 -2.39 -20.28
CA ASN A 103 5.85 -2.98 -18.98
C ASN A 103 6.49 -2.24 -17.80
N GLU A 104 7.70 -1.72 -17.98
CA GLU A 104 8.42 -0.94 -16.96
C GLU A 104 7.74 0.42 -16.76
N TYR A 105 7.35 1.06 -17.86
CA TYR A 105 6.56 2.29 -17.84
C TYR A 105 5.24 2.12 -17.08
N ASN A 106 4.46 1.09 -17.40
CA ASN A 106 3.18 0.82 -16.73
C ASN A 106 3.37 0.55 -15.22
N LYS A 107 4.45 -0.16 -14.85
CA LYS A 107 4.77 -0.37 -13.43
C LYS A 107 5.05 0.95 -12.72
N PHE A 108 5.86 1.83 -13.31
CA PHE A 108 6.15 3.13 -12.71
C PHE A 108 4.95 4.06 -12.65
N GLU A 109 4.07 4.05 -13.66
CA GLU A 109 2.81 4.80 -13.62
C GLU A 109 1.93 4.36 -12.44
N ILE A 110 1.81 3.05 -12.23
CA ILE A 110 1.04 2.49 -11.11
C ILE A 110 1.66 2.89 -9.78
N VAL A 111 2.97 2.73 -9.62
CA VAL A 111 3.68 3.08 -8.40
C VAL A 111 3.53 4.56 -8.09
N LEU A 112 3.76 5.43 -9.07
CA LEU A 112 3.61 6.88 -8.92
C LEU A 112 2.21 7.24 -8.44
N THR A 113 1.18 6.58 -8.99
CA THR A 113 -0.21 6.78 -8.58
C THR A 113 -0.45 6.38 -7.12
N ILE A 114 0.12 5.25 -6.67
CA ILE A 114 -0.01 4.77 -5.29
C ILE A 114 0.75 5.68 -4.32
N ASP A 115 1.97 6.08 -4.66
CA ASP A 115 2.82 6.91 -3.81
C ASP A 115 2.24 8.31 -3.63
N VAL A 116 1.73 8.92 -4.70
CA VAL A 116 1.03 10.21 -4.66
C VAL A 116 -0.20 10.11 -3.75
N HIS A 117 -1.02 9.07 -3.93
CA HIS A 117 -2.19 8.84 -3.08
C HIS A 117 -1.82 8.65 -1.60
N THR A 118 -0.75 7.89 -1.34
CA THR A 118 -0.25 7.61 0.02
C THR A 118 0.26 8.89 0.67
N ARG A 119 1.05 9.68 -0.06
CA ARG A 119 1.51 11.00 0.39
C ARG A 119 0.34 11.91 0.75
N ASP A 120 -0.64 12.04 -0.14
CA ASP A 120 -1.80 12.91 0.08
C ASP A 120 -2.61 12.48 1.32
N THR A 121 -2.75 11.17 1.52
CA THR A 121 -3.38 10.58 2.71
C THR A 121 -2.60 10.93 3.97
N VAL A 122 -1.29 10.74 3.97
CA VAL A 122 -0.44 11.05 5.13
C VAL A 122 -0.44 12.55 5.43
N ASP A 123 -0.43 13.41 4.41
CA ASP A 123 -0.54 14.86 4.57
C ASP A 123 -1.86 15.27 5.22
N ILE A 124 -2.98 14.63 4.84
CA ILE A 124 -4.28 14.82 5.51
C ILE A 124 -4.20 14.41 6.99
N LEU A 125 -3.60 13.26 7.30
CA LEU A 125 -3.44 12.80 8.69
C LEU A 125 -2.60 13.77 9.53
N ILE A 126 -1.51 14.30 8.96
CA ILE A 126 -0.65 15.29 9.63
C ILE A 126 -1.39 16.60 9.84
N ARG A 127 -2.06 17.12 8.80
CA ARG A 127 -2.79 18.39 8.83
C ARG A 127 -3.91 18.35 9.86
N ASP A 128 -4.65 17.25 9.91
CA ASP A 128 -5.79 17.07 10.82
C ASP A 128 -5.33 16.64 12.24
N GLY A 129 -4.02 16.48 12.46
CA GLY A 129 -3.44 16.20 13.77
C GLY A 129 -3.77 14.82 14.32
N ILE A 130 -4.05 13.86 13.43
CA ILE A 130 -4.51 12.51 13.77
C ILE A 130 -3.38 11.76 14.48
N ASN A 131 -3.64 11.32 15.70
CA ASN A 131 -2.66 10.64 16.54
C ASN A 131 -3.23 9.49 17.37
N LYS A 132 -4.50 9.15 17.18
CA LYS A 132 -5.16 8.06 17.87
C LYS A 132 -5.59 7.00 16.86
N SER A 133 -5.45 5.74 17.26
CA SER A 133 -5.90 4.61 16.44
C SER A 133 -7.41 4.58 16.21
N HIS A 134 -8.22 5.21 17.05
CA HIS A 134 -9.67 5.25 16.90
C HIS A 134 -10.20 6.43 16.07
N ASP A 135 -9.32 7.31 15.59
CA ASP A 135 -9.73 8.43 14.76
C ASP A 135 -10.24 7.90 13.40
N PHE A 136 -11.42 8.38 12.97
CA PHE A 136 -12.06 7.88 11.76
C PHE A 136 -11.17 8.07 10.52
N SER A 137 -10.45 9.18 10.40
CA SER A 137 -9.53 9.46 9.28
C SER A 137 -8.42 8.42 9.14
N TRP A 138 -8.00 7.79 10.25
CA TRP A 138 -7.09 6.64 10.22
C TRP A 138 -7.84 5.34 9.95
N GLN A 139 -8.96 5.13 10.64
CA GLN A 139 -9.76 3.91 10.54
C GLN A 139 -10.27 3.66 9.13
N CYS A 140 -10.61 4.70 8.37
CA CYS A 140 -11.13 4.57 7.01
C CYS A 140 -10.07 4.20 5.96
N GLN A 141 -8.77 4.19 6.31
CA GLN A 141 -7.71 3.72 5.43
C GLN A 141 -7.70 2.19 5.37
N LEU A 142 -7.43 1.63 4.18
CA LEU A 142 -7.20 0.20 4.02
C LEU A 142 -5.81 -0.15 4.56
N ARG A 143 -5.77 -0.99 5.61
CA ARG A 143 -4.54 -1.37 6.30
C ARG A 143 -4.30 -2.85 6.16
N VAL A 144 -3.04 -3.20 5.93
CA VAL A 144 -2.59 -4.58 5.80
C VAL A 144 -1.83 -4.97 7.06
N TYR A 145 -2.21 -6.10 7.65
CA TYR A 145 -1.58 -6.66 8.83
C TYR A 145 -1.19 -8.12 8.58
N TRP A 146 0.00 -8.50 9.04
CA TRP A 146 0.35 -9.91 9.15
C TRP A 146 -0.01 -10.44 10.54
N ILE A 147 -0.77 -11.54 10.61
CA ILE A 147 -1.14 -12.17 11.87
C ILE A 147 -0.32 -13.46 12.06
N SER A 148 0.73 -13.40 12.89
CA SER A 148 1.65 -14.53 13.11
C SER A 148 0.98 -15.81 13.63
N LYS A 149 -0.17 -15.70 14.31
CA LYS A 149 -0.91 -16.86 14.82
C LYS A 149 -1.56 -17.67 13.69
N GLU A 150 -1.92 -17.00 12.60
CA GLU A 150 -2.65 -17.56 11.47
C GLU A 150 -1.77 -17.68 10.23
N ASP A 151 -0.55 -17.15 10.29
CA ASP A 151 0.44 -17.14 9.20
C ASP A 151 -0.14 -16.59 7.89
N ASN A 152 -0.92 -15.50 8.00
CA ASN A 152 -1.72 -14.98 6.90
C ASN A 152 -1.81 -13.44 6.92
N LEU A 153 -2.01 -12.83 5.74
CA LEU A 153 -2.29 -11.42 5.55
C LEU A 153 -3.77 -11.11 5.81
N PHE A 154 -3.99 -10.02 6.52
CA PHE A 154 -5.30 -9.48 6.85
C PHE A 154 -5.44 -8.07 6.35
N LEU A 155 -6.59 -7.81 5.74
CA LEU A 155 -7.03 -6.48 5.38
C LEU A 155 -8.00 -5.98 6.44
N GLU A 156 -7.76 -4.76 6.91
CA GLU A 156 -8.60 -4.07 7.88
C GLU A 156 -8.94 -2.67 7.39
N GLN A 157 -10.24 -2.36 7.36
CA GLN A 157 -10.75 -1.02 7.05
C GLN A 157 -12.01 -0.77 7.86
N CYS A 158 -12.01 0.30 8.67
CA CYS A 158 -13.01 0.56 9.71
C CYS A 158 -13.30 -0.69 10.53
N ASN A 159 -14.54 -1.19 10.48
CA ASN A 159 -14.97 -2.39 11.20
C ASN A 159 -14.84 -3.67 10.36
N GLY A 160 -14.48 -3.55 9.08
CA GLY A 160 -14.29 -4.66 8.17
C GLY A 160 -12.92 -5.31 8.38
N LYS A 161 -12.91 -6.65 8.51
CA LYS A 161 -11.71 -7.48 8.61
C LYS A 161 -11.90 -8.71 7.74
N PHE A 162 -10.95 -8.98 6.85
CA PHE A 162 -11.01 -10.11 5.94
C PHE A 162 -9.60 -10.59 5.56
N TYR A 163 -9.51 -11.86 5.18
CA TYR A 163 -8.27 -12.46 4.70
C TYR A 163 -7.91 -11.89 3.32
N TYR A 164 -6.61 -11.77 3.06
CA TYR A 164 -6.13 -11.50 1.72
C TYR A 164 -6.32 -12.73 0.84
N GLY A 165 -6.87 -12.55 -0.37
CA GLY A 165 -7.25 -13.66 -1.27
C GLY A 165 -6.10 -14.27 -2.07
N TYR A 166 -4.95 -13.59 -2.15
CA TYR A 166 -3.79 -14.00 -2.97
C TYR A 166 -4.13 -14.28 -4.45
N GLU A 167 -5.13 -13.59 -4.98
CA GLU A 167 -5.51 -13.72 -6.38
C GLU A 167 -4.65 -12.81 -7.25
N TYR A 168 -3.99 -13.41 -8.26
CA TYR A 168 -3.17 -12.66 -9.21
C TYR A 168 -4.06 -11.90 -10.21
N MET A 169 -4.02 -10.57 -10.13
CA MET A 169 -4.80 -9.62 -10.92
C MET A 169 -4.03 -9.03 -12.12
N GLY A 170 -2.75 -9.38 -12.29
CA GLY A 170 -1.92 -8.92 -13.41
C GLY A 170 -1.71 -7.40 -13.49
N LEU A 171 -1.05 -6.95 -14.58
CA LEU A 171 -0.81 -5.53 -14.87
C LEU A 171 -2.01 -4.86 -15.56
N ASN A 172 -3.20 -4.99 -14.97
CA ASN A 172 -4.38 -4.28 -15.47
C ASN A 172 -4.27 -2.77 -15.20
N ASP A 173 -4.73 -1.93 -16.12
CA ASP A 173 -4.77 -0.47 -15.93
C ASP A 173 -5.62 -0.13 -14.70
N ARG A 174 -5.11 0.72 -13.81
CA ARG A 174 -5.87 1.22 -12.68
C ARG A 174 -6.50 2.56 -13.04
N LEU A 175 -7.80 2.70 -12.77
CA LEU A 175 -8.42 4.00 -12.51
C LEU A 175 -7.65 4.72 -11.40
N VAL A 176 -7.48 6.03 -11.58
CA VAL A 176 -6.82 6.93 -10.63
C VAL A 176 -7.41 6.73 -9.23
N ILE A 177 -6.55 6.50 -8.23
CA ILE A 177 -6.96 6.41 -6.84
C ILE A 177 -7.33 7.82 -6.37
N THR A 178 -8.61 8.05 -6.13
CA THR A 178 -9.13 9.35 -5.67
C THR A 178 -9.98 9.14 -4.41
N LEU A 179 -10.26 10.23 -3.69
CA LEU A 179 -11.20 10.23 -2.57
C LEU A 179 -12.58 9.65 -2.92
N LEU A 180 -12.95 9.62 -4.20
CA LEU A 180 -14.19 8.99 -4.66
C LEU A 180 -14.05 7.46 -4.67
N THR A 181 -12.96 6.94 -5.22
CA THR A 181 -12.64 5.50 -5.24
C THR A 181 -12.47 4.96 -3.81
N ASP A 182 -11.85 5.73 -2.91
CA ASP A 182 -11.70 5.36 -1.49
C ASP A 182 -13.04 5.13 -0.80
N ARG A 183 -14.05 5.96 -1.10
CA ARG A 183 -15.40 5.82 -0.53
C ARG A 183 -16.09 4.56 -1.04
N ILE A 184 -15.82 4.16 -2.28
CA ILE A 184 -16.38 2.93 -2.84
C ILE A 184 -15.75 1.73 -2.14
N TYR A 185 -14.42 1.69 -2.02
CA TYR A 185 -13.74 0.64 -1.25
C TYR A 185 -14.25 0.58 0.19
N LEU A 186 -14.39 1.72 0.86
CA LEU A 186 -14.93 1.80 2.23
C LEU A 186 -16.36 1.25 2.35
N THR A 187 -17.19 1.43 1.33
CA THR A 187 -18.56 0.91 1.32
C THR A 187 -18.55 -0.60 1.12
N VAL A 188 -17.72 -1.09 0.20
CA VAL A 188 -17.56 -2.51 -0.12
C VAL A 188 -17.00 -3.29 1.07
N THR A 189 -15.91 -2.81 1.68
CA THR A 189 -15.26 -3.50 2.81
C THR A 189 -16.12 -3.51 4.07
N GLN A 190 -17.06 -2.58 4.21
CA GLN A 190 -18.06 -2.61 5.28
C GLN A 190 -19.27 -3.50 4.98
N ALA A 191 -19.63 -3.66 3.70
CA ALA A 191 -20.74 -4.53 3.29
C ALA A 191 -20.35 -6.02 3.23
N LEU A 192 -19.07 -6.31 2.94
CA LEU A 192 -18.57 -7.67 2.78
C LEU A 192 -18.78 -8.55 4.05
N PRO A 193 -18.46 -8.11 5.29
CA PRO A 193 -18.66 -8.91 6.49
C PRO A 193 -20.14 -9.19 6.81
N ILE A 194 -21.06 -8.41 6.25
CA ILE A 194 -22.52 -8.54 6.45
C ILE A 194 -23.22 -9.18 5.25
N PHE A 195 -22.46 -9.76 4.31
CA PHE A 195 -22.96 -10.46 3.12
C PHE A 195 -23.91 -9.61 2.26
N LEU A 196 -23.70 -8.29 2.22
CA LEU A 196 -24.45 -7.39 1.36
C LEU A 196 -23.66 -7.10 0.08
N GLY A 197 -24.35 -7.10 -1.06
CA GLY A 197 -23.80 -6.59 -2.31
C GLY A 197 -23.74 -5.06 -2.29
N CYS A 198 -22.73 -4.48 -2.91
CA CYS A 198 -22.63 -3.04 -3.15
C CYS A 198 -22.95 -2.72 -4.61
N VAL A 199 -23.83 -1.75 -4.83
CA VAL A 199 -24.06 -1.16 -6.16
C VAL A 199 -23.73 0.32 -6.06
N PRO A 200 -22.60 0.79 -6.62
CA PRO A 200 -22.29 2.22 -6.66
C PRO A 200 -23.29 2.94 -7.56
N ALA A 201 -24.09 3.83 -6.97
CA ALA A 201 -25.12 4.59 -7.68
C ALA A 201 -24.56 5.94 -8.15
N GLU A 202 -24.03 5.99 -9.37
CA GLU A 202 -23.57 7.22 -10.03
C GLU A 202 -24.15 7.39 -11.45
N PRO A 203 -24.13 8.60 -12.06
CA PRO A 203 -24.62 8.85 -13.42
C PRO A 203 -23.91 7.95 -14.45
N ALA A 204 -24.56 7.68 -15.59
CA ALA A 204 -23.96 6.85 -16.64
C ALA A 204 -22.66 7.49 -17.19
N GLY A 205 -21.54 6.75 -17.17
CA GLY A 205 -20.27 7.16 -17.79
C GLY A 205 -19.01 7.19 -16.90
N THR A 206 -19.11 6.91 -15.59
CA THR A 206 -17.99 7.02 -14.62
C THR A 206 -17.27 5.69 -14.28
N GLY A 207 -17.16 4.73 -15.20
CA GLY A 207 -16.30 3.54 -14.99
C GLY A 207 -16.86 2.44 -14.07
N LYS A 208 -18.19 2.27 -14.02
CA LYS A 208 -18.90 1.29 -13.16
C LYS A 208 -18.36 -0.14 -13.26
N THR A 209 -17.96 -0.58 -14.46
CA THR A 209 -17.50 -1.95 -14.71
C THR A 209 -16.06 -2.17 -14.27
N GLU A 210 -15.23 -1.12 -14.36
CA GLU A 210 -13.80 -1.16 -14.03
C GLU A 210 -13.58 -1.14 -12.52
N ILE A 211 -14.43 -0.42 -11.78
CA ILE A 211 -14.39 -0.40 -10.30
C ILE A 211 -14.68 -1.79 -9.73
N ASN A 212 -15.66 -2.51 -10.28
CA ASN A 212 -15.95 -3.89 -9.86
C ASN A 212 -14.77 -4.84 -10.13
N ALA A 213 -14.03 -4.63 -11.22
CA ALA A 213 -12.84 -5.42 -11.55
C ALA A 213 -11.63 -5.11 -10.64
N GLN A 214 -11.58 -3.94 -10.00
CA GLN A 214 -10.55 -3.60 -9.01
C GLN A 214 -10.85 -4.08 -7.60
N ILE A 215 -12.13 -4.39 -7.33
CA ILE A 215 -12.62 -4.86 -6.03
C ILE A 215 -12.47 -6.37 -5.88
N SER A 216 -12.57 -7.12 -7.00
CA SER A 216 -12.27 -8.55 -7.04
C SER A 216 -10.83 -8.80 -6.66
#